data_AF-A0A1F8LY99-F1
#
_entry.id   AF-A0A1F8LY99-F1
#
_cell.length_a   1.000
_cell.length_b   1.000
_cell.length_c   1.000
_cell.angle_alpha   90.00
_cell.angle_beta   90.00
_cell.angle_gamma   90.00
#
_symmetry.space_group_name_H-M   'P 1'
#
loop_
_entity.id
_entity.type
_entity.pdbx_description
1 polymer ?
#
loop_
_entity_poly.entity_id
_entity_poly.type
_entity_poly.pdbx_seq_one_letter_code
_entity_poly.pdbx_strand_id
1 'polypeptide(L)'
;MNGVFTAYDRILDEIADFYQKLNTPIHYPDGMVVVIDTIYWGRVRHYSSFMNAIPHLKIQGIEKFSQLLEASRTPGRMKKLAQQTGISAEVLRILKHDIEQWLPKNVALSLLEPIQKYKEHIDQLTHFGIIDQLQMISMGQTPLARDALAQQTGIPFSSIAEIVKCCDFYRTGTNLSHIRSRIYYEMGLDTWQKWADSTAEGIIAKFADYVHIHNLETVRLIPWPREVRNGIEWARLHLGIFKVEW
;
A
#
# COMPACT_ATOMS: atom_id res chain seq x y z
N MET A 1 12.64 7.37 11.92
CA MET A 1 12.10 5.99 11.76
C MET A 1 10.79 6.11 11.00
N ASN A 2 10.56 5.33 9.96
CA ASN A 2 9.38 5.46 9.10
C ASN A 2 8.18 4.76 9.75
N GLY A 3 7.25 5.54 10.35
CA GLY A 3 6.11 5.02 11.08
C GLY A 3 5.17 4.18 10.22
N VAL A 4 5.01 4.56 8.95
CA VAL A 4 4.20 3.81 7.98
C VAL A 4 4.83 2.45 7.72
N PHE A 5 6.10 2.38 7.31
CA PHE A 5 6.76 1.09 7.05
C PHE A 5 6.71 0.17 8.28
N THR A 6 6.94 0.73 9.48
CA THR A 6 6.89 -0.01 10.74
C THR A 6 5.52 -0.63 11.00
N ALA A 7 4.43 0.06 10.66
CA ALA A 7 3.07 -0.46 10.82
C ALA A 7 2.76 -1.65 9.89
N TYR A 8 3.44 -1.74 8.74
CA TYR A 8 3.26 -2.83 7.76
C TYR A 8 4.19 -4.00 8.03
N ASP A 9 5.31 -3.75 8.70
CA ASP A 9 6.34 -4.73 9.05
C ASP A 9 5.90 -5.59 10.24
N ARG A 10 4.97 -6.50 9.96
CA ARG A 10 4.38 -7.43 10.92
C ARG A 10 5.39 -8.45 11.45
N ILE A 11 5.10 -8.97 12.63
CA ILE A 11 5.80 -10.12 13.19
C ILE A 11 5.37 -11.41 12.46
N LEU A 12 6.28 -12.37 12.33
CA LEU A 12 6.02 -13.63 11.64
C LEU A 12 4.97 -14.51 12.33
N ASP A 13 4.80 -14.35 13.65
CA ASP A 13 3.76 -15.09 14.40
C ASP A 13 2.35 -14.74 13.91
N GLU A 14 2.14 -13.55 13.31
CA GLU A 14 0.85 -13.13 12.75
C GLU A 14 0.58 -13.66 11.33
N ILE A 15 1.46 -14.47 10.74
CA ILE A 15 1.37 -14.75 9.31
C ILE A 15 0.11 -15.52 8.92
N ALA A 16 -0.37 -16.43 9.79
CA ALA A 16 -1.60 -17.17 9.54
C ALA A 16 -2.81 -16.25 9.55
N ASP A 17 -2.93 -15.40 10.57
CA ASP A 17 -4.01 -14.41 10.68
C ASP A 17 -3.97 -13.43 9.52
N PHE A 18 -2.77 -13.01 9.11
CA PHE A 18 -2.54 -12.17 7.95
C PHE A 18 -3.10 -12.82 6.66
N TYR A 19 -2.70 -14.05 6.35
CA TYR A 19 -3.20 -14.76 5.18
C TYR A 19 -4.69 -15.09 5.28
N GLN A 20 -5.19 -15.45 6.46
CA GLN A 20 -6.61 -15.71 6.69
C GLN A 20 -7.44 -14.47 6.40
N LYS A 21 -7.04 -13.30 6.91
CA LYS A 21 -7.71 -12.04 6.66
C LYS A 21 -7.77 -11.72 5.16
N LEU A 22 -6.65 -11.91 4.45
CA LEU A 22 -6.56 -11.59 3.02
C LEU A 22 -7.32 -12.58 2.12
N ASN A 23 -7.39 -13.86 2.50
CA ASN A 23 -8.11 -14.88 1.75
C ASN A 23 -9.60 -15.00 2.13
N THR A 24 -10.08 -14.24 3.13
CA THR A 24 -11.49 -14.28 3.54
C THR A 24 -12.37 -13.62 2.47
N PRO A 25 -13.34 -14.34 1.89
CA PRO A 25 -14.23 -13.75 0.90
C PRO A 25 -15.14 -12.68 1.48
N ILE A 26 -15.30 -11.57 0.77
CA ILE A 26 -16.21 -10.48 1.08
C ILE A 26 -17.40 -10.56 0.13
N HIS A 27 -18.59 -10.71 0.70
CA HIS A 27 -19.84 -10.88 -0.04
C HIS A 27 -20.58 -9.54 -0.13
N TYR A 28 -20.91 -9.14 -1.36
CA TYR A 28 -21.70 -7.94 -1.63
C TYR A 28 -23.19 -8.30 -1.81
N PRO A 29 -24.13 -7.36 -1.55
CA PRO A 29 -25.58 -7.61 -1.66
C PRO A 29 -26.05 -8.09 -3.04
N ASP A 30 -25.31 -7.76 -4.10
CA ASP A 30 -25.60 -8.17 -5.47
C ASP A 30 -25.05 -9.56 -5.83
N GLY A 31 -24.53 -10.30 -4.84
CA GLY A 31 -23.97 -11.64 -5.01
C GLY A 31 -22.51 -11.66 -5.49
N MET A 32 -21.87 -10.51 -5.74
CA MET A 32 -20.46 -10.48 -6.06
C MET A 32 -19.61 -10.88 -4.85
N VAL A 33 -18.55 -11.65 -5.11
CA VAL A 33 -17.57 -12.04 -4.11
C VAL A 33 -16.20 -11.48 -4.47
N VAL A 34 -15.56 -10.80 -3.52
CA VAL A 34 -14.22 -10.25 -3.65
C VAL A 34 -13.30 -10.89 -2.62
N VAL A 35 -12.06 -11.14 -3.02
CA VAL A 35 -10.95 -11.49 -2.13
C VAL A 35 -9.88 -10.42 -2.36
N ILE A 36 -9.19 -10.02 -1.29
CA ILE A 36 -8.18 -8.97 -1.36
C ILE A 36 -6.96 -9.52 -2.14
N ASP A 37 -6.95 -9.27 -3.45
CA ASP A 37 -6.23 -10.06 -4.46
C ASP A 37 -4.71 -9.77 -4.62
N THR A 38 -3.97 -9.20 -3.64
CA THR A 38 -2.51 -8.96 -3.84
C THR A 38 -1.63 -10.17 -3.56
N ILE A 39 -2.14 -11.15 -2.83
CA ILE A 39 -1.38 -12.32 -2.41
C ILE A 39 -1.80 -13.52 -3.26
N TYR A 40 -0.98 -13.83 -4.25
CA TYR A 40 -1.32 -14.85 -5.23
C TYR A 40 -1.09 -16.27 -4.71
N TRP A 41 -0.04 -16.47 -3.90
CA TRP A 41 0.48 -17.81 -3.63
C TRP A 41 0.20 -18.34 -2.23
N GLY A 42 0.14 -17.48 -1.22
CA GLY A 42 -0.24 -17.84 0.15
C GLY A 42 -1.71 -18.21 0.27
N ARG A 43 -2.02 -19.48 0.00
CA ARG A 43 -3.36 -20.07 0.10
C ARG A 43 -3.46 -21.00 1.31
N VAL A 44 -4.69 -21.31 1.71
CA VAL A 44 -5.02 -22.19 2.86
C VAL A 44 -4.21 -23.49 2.87
N ARG A 45 -3.98 -24.10 1.69
CA ARG A 45 -3.17 -25.33 1.56
C ARG A 45 -1.73 -25.21 2.06
N HIS A 46 -1.17 -24.01 2.15
CA HIS A 46 0.20 -23.75 2.60
C HIS A 46 0.29 -23.33 4.07
N TYR A 47 -0.84 -23.11 4.77
CA TYR A 47 -0.84 -22.54 6.13
C TYR A 47 -0.08 -23.42 7.13
N SER A 48 -0.28 -24.73 7.08
CA SER A 48 0.46 -25.67 7.94
C SER A 48 1.97 -25.57 7.71
N SER A 49 2.39 -25.41 6.45
CA SER A 49 3.80 -25.26 6.10
C SER A 49 4.38 -23.92 6.59
N PHE A 50 3.59 -22.85 6.56
CA PHE A 50 4.00 -21.55 7.13
C PHE A 50 4.15 -21.63 8.64
N MET A 51 3.18 -22.21 9.34
CA MET A 51 3.23 -22.36 10.79
C MET A 51 4.40 -23.22 11.25
N ASN A 52 4.71 -24.28 10.50
CA ASN A 52 5.88 -25.11 10.79
C ASN A 52 7.20 -24.37 10.50
N ALA A 53 7.23 -23.42 9.56
CA ALA A 53 8.43 -22.67 9.21
C ALA A 53 8.80 -21.60 10.25
N ILE A 54 7.82 -20.96 10.91
CA ILE A 54 8.04 -19.82 11.82
C ILE A 54 9.07 -20.12 12.92
N PRO A 55 8.97 -21.22 13.70
CA PRO A 55 9.95 -21.49 14.76
C PRO A 55 11.39 -21.58 14.25
N HIS A 56 11.59 -22.19 13.07
CA HIS A 56 12.92 -22.30 12.45
C HIS A 56 13.47 -20.96 11.98
N LEU A 57 12.61 -20.05 11.49
CA LEU A 57 12.99 -18.69 11.16
C LEU A 57 13.38 -17.88 12.41
N LYS A 58 12.64 -18.03 13.50
CA LYS A 58 12.91 -17.33 14.78
C LYS A 58 14.24 -17.77 15.40
N ILE A 59 14.62 -19.04 15.28
CA ILE A 59 15.95 -19.53 15.71
C ILE A 59 17.09 -18.80 14.95
N GLN A 60 16.83 -18.34 13.72
CA GLN A 60 17.78 -17.54 12.94
C GLN A 60 17.71 -16.02 13.24
N GLY A 61 16.93 -15.60 14.25
CA GLY A 61 16.70 -14.19 14.58
C GLY A 61 15.80 -13.46 13.58
N ILE A 62 15.04 -14.20 12.77
CA ILE A 62 14.07 -13.63 11.81
C ILE A 62 12.70 -13.66 12.49
N GLU A 63 12.22 -12.48 12.88
CA GLU A 63 10.97 -12.29 13.61
C GLU A 63 9.96 -11.43 12.85
N LYS A 64 10.41 -10.64 11.87
CA LYS A 64 9.57 -9.73 11.09
C LYS A 64 9.58 -10.00 9.59
N PHE A 65 8.58 -9.47 8.91
CA PHE A 65 8.40 -9.59 7.46
C PHE A 65 9.61 -9.03 6.69
N SER A 66 10.07 -7.83 7.04
CA SER A 66 11.22 -7.18 6.43
C SER A 66 12.51 -8.00 6.58
N GLN A 67 12.70 -8.63 7.74
CA GLN A 67 13.85 -9.48 8.03
C GLN A 67 13.82 -10.75 7.18
N LEU A 68 12.66 -11.38 7.00
CA LEU A 68 12.51 -12.53 6.11
C LEU A 68 12.79 -12.14 4.66
N LEU A 69 12.30 -10.98 4.21
CA LEU A 69 12.56 -10.47 2.86
C LEU A 69 14.06 -10.25 2.63
N GLU A 70 14.77 -9.66 3.59
CA GLU A 70 16.22 -9.43 3.48
C GLU A 70 17.02 -10.74 3.53
N ALA A 71 16.65 -11.67 4.42
CA ALA A 71 17.26 -12.99 4.54
C ALA A 71 17.04 -13.88 3.30
N SER A 72 16.00 -13.61 2.51
CA SER A 72 15.63 -14.37 1.31
C SER A 72 15.82 -13.60 0.00
N ARG A 73 16.37 -12.38 0.06
CA ARG A 73 16.39 -11.38 -1.01
C ARG A 73 16.91 -11.90 -2.36
N THR A 74 17.97 -12.70 -2.34
CA THR A 74 18.61 -13.23 -3.56
C THR A 74 18.48 -14.75 -3.63
N PRO A 75 18.57 -15.38 -4.81
CA PRO A 75 18.53 -16.84 -4.94
C PRO A 75 19.57 -17.56 -4.06
N GLY A 76 20.79 -16.99 -3.95
CA GLY A 76 21.84 -17.55 -3.09
C GLY A 76 21.51 -17.47 -1.60
N ARG A 77 20.97 -16.33 -1.14
CA ARG A 77 20.52 -16.17 0.26
C ARG A 77 19.35 -17.09 0.58
N MET A 78 18.38 -17.20 -0.32
CA MET A 78 17.26 -18.12 -0.21
C MET A 78 17.73 -19.58 -0.05
N LYS A 79 18.68 -20.02 -0.89
CA LYS A 79 19.26 -21.37 -0.80
C LYS A 79 19.95 -21.60 0.54
N LYS A 80 20.72 -20.62 1.02
CA LYS A 80 21.39 -20.69 2.33
C LYS A 80 20.37 -20.80 3.47
N LEU A 81 19.32 -19.98 3.45
CA LEU A 81 18.26 -19.99 4.46
C LEU A 81 17.54 -21.35 4.49
N ALA A 82 17.20 -21.91 3.32
CA ALA A 82 16.60 -23.24 3.22
C ALA A 82 17.52 -24.33 3.82
N GLN A 83 18.82 -24.28 3.55
CA GLN A 83 19.80 -25.22 4.11
C GLN A 83 19.93 -25.10 5.63
N GLN A 84 19.90 -23.87 6.17
CA GLN A 84 20.06 -23.62 7.61
C GLN A 84 18.80 -23.98 8.41
N THR A 85 17.63 -23.79 7.83
CA THR A 85 16.33 -23.93 8.53
C THR A 85 15.64 -25.27 8.25
N GLY A 86 16.02 -25.96 7.18
CA GLY A 86 15.30 -27.12 6.66
C GLY A 86 13.96 -26.78 5.99
N ILE A 87 13.61 -25.49 5.87
CA ILE A 87 12.36 -25.05 5.22
C ILE A 87 12.48 -25.26 3.71
N SER A 88 11.41 -25.75 3.09
CA SER A 88 11.40 -25.98 1.65
C SER A 88 11.56 -24.66 0.87
N ALA A 89 12.29 -24.74 -0.25
CA ALA A 89 12.48 -23.59 -1.13
C ALA A 89 11.16 -23.05 -1.71
N GLU A 90 10.13 -23.91 -1.82
CA GLU A 90 8.79 -23.49 -2.22
C GLU A 90 8.16 -22.57 -1.18
N VAL A 91 8.13 -22.98 0.10
CA VAL A 91 7.55 -22.19 1.19
C VAL A 91 8.23 -20.84 1.30
N LEU A 92 9.57 -20.81 1.31
CA LEU A 92 10.30 -19.54 1.40
C LEU A 92 10.06 -18.63 0.18
N ARG A 93 9.87 -19.20 -1.01
CA ARG A 93 9.55 -18.43 -2.22
C ARG A 93 8.16 -17.79 -2.13
N ILE A 94 7.17 -18.53 -1.62
CA ILE A 94 5.82 -18.01 -1.41
C ILE A 94 5.85 -16.87 -0.40
N LEU A 95 6.45 -17.11 0.76
CA LEU A 95 6.56 -16.10 1.82
C LEU A 95 7.28 -14.84 1.32
N LYS A 96 8.42 -15.00 0.63
CA LYS A 96 9.13 -13.86 0.04
C LYS A 96 8.25 -13.08 -0.92
N HIS A 97 7.64 -13.76 -1.89
CA HIS A 97 6.83 -13.11 -2.92
C HIS A 97 5.70 -12.30 -2.29
N ASP A 98 4.93 -12.93 -1.40
CA ASP A 98 3.75 -12.33 -0.82
C ASP A 98 4.08 -11.17 0.13
N ILE A 99 5.14 -11.32 0.95
CA ILE A 99 5.63 -10.23 1.81
C ILE A 99 6.16 -9.06 0.98
N GLU A 100 6.83 -9.33 -0.13
CA GLU A 100 7.33 -8.28 -1.04
C GLU A 100 6.20 -7.50 -1.74
N GLN A 101 5.07 -8.16 -2.04
CA GLN A 101 3.88 -7.47 -2.54
C GLN A 101 3.15 -6.69 -1.43
N TRP A 102 3.26 -7.15 -0.19
CA TRP A 102 2.60 -6.53 0.96
C TRP A 102 3.30 -5.27 1.46
N LEU A 103 4.63 -5.31 1.64
CA LEU A 103 5.36 -4.20 2.23
C LEU A 103 5.35 -2.99 1.29
N PRO A 104 5.09 -1.78 1.81
CA PRO A 104 5.05 -0.58 0.99
C PRO A 104 6.43 -0.29 0.40
N LYS A 105 6.45 0.17 -0.85
CA LYS A 105 7.68 0.57 -1.53
C LYS A 105 7.87 2.07 -1.40
N ASN A 106 9.04 2.52 -0.97
CA ASN A 106 9.34 3.95 -0.91
C ASN A 106 9.35 4.53 -2.35
N VAL A 107 8.74 5.69 -2.48
CA VAL A 107 8.62 6.47 -3.71
C VAL A 107 9.06 7.88 -3.38
N ALA A 108 10.09 8.36 -4.06
CA ALA A 108 10.56 9.72 -3.90
C ALA A 108 9.45 10.72 -4.24
N LEU A 109 9.35 11.81 -3.48
CA LEU A 109 8.35 12.86 -3.72
C LEU A 109 8.44 13.45 -5.14
N SER A 110 9.64 13.49 -5.71
CA SER A 110 9.91 13.94 -7.08
C SER A 110 9.33 13.03 -8.17
N LEU A 111 8.87 11.82 -7.85
CA LEU A 111 8.26 10.88 -8.80
C LEU A 111 6.73 10.93 -8.78
N LEU A 112 6.12 11.68 -7.86
CA LEU A 112 4.67 11.79 -7.74
C LEU A 112 4.14 12.91 -8.64
N GLU A 113 3.62 12.57 -9.82
CA GLU A 113 3.14 13.51 -10.83
C GLU A 113 2.19 14.60 -10.25
N PRO A 114 1.15 14.28 -9.43
CA PRO A 114 0.16 15.28 -9.03
C PRO A 114 0.70 16.43 -8.17
N ILE A 115 1.87 16.26 -7.56
CA ILE A 115 2.49 17.26 -6.67
C ILE A 115 3.71 17.95 -7.28
N GLN A 116 4.08 17.66 -8.54
CA GLN A 116 5.23 18.30 -9.18
C GLN A 116 5.09 19.82 -9.32
N LYS A 117 3.86 20.34 -9.32
CA LYS A 117 3.59 21.78 -9.23
C LYS A 117 4.11 22.44 -7.94
N TYR A 118 4.43 21.65 -6.90
CA TYR A 118 5.01 22.11 -5.64
C TYR A 118 6.52 21.84 -5.57
N LYS A 119 7.24 21.86 -6.70
CA LYS A 119 8.66 21.50 -6.77
C LYS A 119 9.52 22.20 -5.70
N GLU A 120 9.35 23.50 -5.51
CA GLU A 120 10.11 24.27 -4.51
C GLU A 120 9.85 23.77 -3.08
N HIS A 121 8.59 23.44 -2.75
CA HIS A 121 8.24 22.86 -1.45
C HIS A 121 8.80 21.44 -1.30
N ILE A 122 8.82 20.65 -2.37
CA ILE A 122 9.44 19.30 -2.36
C ILE A 122 10.95 19.40 -2.11
N ASP A 123 11.63 20.37 -2.73
CA ASP A 123 13.06 20.61 -2.51
C ASP A 123 13.31 21.03 -1.04
N GLN A 124 12.45 21.90 -0.47
CA GLN A 124 12.51 22.28 0.95
C GLN A 124 12.27 21.10 1.90
N LEU A 125 11.25 20.26 1.66
CA LEU A 125 11.00 19.04 2.42
C LEU A 125 12.18 18.08 2.35
N THR A 126 12.78 17.94 1.17
CA THR A 126 13.98 17.10 0.96
C THR A 126 15.15 17.61 1.78
N HIS A 127 15.38 18.93 1.81
CA HIS A 127 16.41 19.55 2.66
C HIS A 127 16.12 19.36 4.16
N PHE A 128 14.85 19.37 4.55
CA PHE A 128 14.40 19.04 5.91
C PHE A 128 14.53 17.54 6.25
N GLY A 129 14.85 16.68 5.27
CA GLY A 129 15.05 15.25 5.44
C GLY A 129 13.81 14.38 5.16
N ILE A 130 12.75 14.95 4.58
CA ILE A 130 11.55 14.25 4.12
C ILE A 130 11.68 14.03 2.61
N ILE A 131 12.11 12.83 2.21
CA ILE A 131 12.51 12.50 0.84
C ILE A 131 11.50 11.63 0.10
N ASP A 132 10.67 10.89 0.83
CA ASP A 132 9.73 9.92 0.27
C ASP A 132 8.31 10.06 0.84
N GLN A 133 7.37 9.47 0.13
CA GLN A 133 5.95 9.53 0.44
C GLN A 133 5.62 8.93 1.81
N LEU A 134 6.30 7.86 2.23
CA LEU A 134 6.01 7.22 3.51
C LEU A 134 6.45 8.10 4.69
N GLN A 135 7.60 8.77 4.56
CA GLN A 135 8.04 9.77 5.54
C GLN A 135 7.06 10.93 5.60
N MET A 136 6.61 11.44 4.44
CA MET A 136 5.65 12.53 4.39
C MET A 136 4.33 12.17 5.08
N ILE A 137 3.77 10.99 4.81
CA ILE A 137 2.55 10.50 5.48
C ILE A 137 2.78 10.36 6.99
N SER A 138 3.93 9.81 7.39
CA SER A 138 4.26 9.63 8.81
C SER A 138 4.35 10.97 9.55
N MET A 139 4.89 12.01 8.90
CA MET A 139 5.03 13.35 9.47
C MET A 139 3.74 14.17 9.42
N GLY A 140 2.89 13.93 8.42
CA GLY A 140 1.64 14.67 8.18
C GLY A 140 0.38 13.91 8.55
N GLN A 141 0.47 12.89 9.42
CA GLN A 141 -0.60 11.94 9.68
C GLN A 141 -1.91 12.59 10.18
N THR A 142 -1.82 13.67 10.95
CA THR A 142 -2.97 14.35 11.56
C THR A 142 -2.99 15.84 11.18
N PRO A 143 -4.14 16.54 11.30
CA PRO A 143 -4.22 17.98 11.05
C PRO A 143 -3.19 18.78 11.87
N LEU A 144 -3.03 18.45 13.14
CA LEU A 144 -2.05 19.09 14.02
C LEU A 144 -0.60 18.83 13.57
N ALA A 145 -0.29 17.61 13.13
CA ALA A 145 1.03 17.26 12.63
C ALA A 145 1.36 18.01 11.32
N ARG A 146 0.36 18.21 10.44
CA ARG A 146 0.50 19.02 9.23
C ARG A 146 0.74 20.49 9.52
N ASP A 147 0.03 21.04 10.51
CA ASP A 147 0.25 22.42 10.98
C ASP A 147 1.66 22.60 11.56
N ALA A 148 2.09 21.69 12.44
CA ALA A 148 3.45 21.71 12.99
C ALA A 148 4.52 21.60 11.88
N LEU A 149 4.32 20.73 10.89
CA LEU A 149 5.23 20.59 9.76
C LEU A 149 5.29 21.86 8.90
N ALA A 150 4.14 22.50 8.64
CA ALA A 150 4.08 23.78 7.93
C ALA A 150 4.87 24.87 8.65
N GLN A 151 4.71 24.98 9.98
CA GLN A 151 5.46 25.94 10.79
C GLN A 151 6.98 25.67 10.78
N GLN A 152 7.39 24.40 10.89
CA GLN A 152 8.80 24.00 10.94
C GLN A 152 9.53 24.21 9.60
N THR A 153 8.82 24.00 8.50
CA THR A 153 9.41 24.08 7.14
C THR A 153 9.22 25.45 6.49
N GLY A 154 8.31 26.28 7.01
CA GLY A 154 7.87 27.52 6.37
C GLY A 154 6.98 27.32 5.15
N ILE A 155 6.60 26.07 4.83
CA ILE A 155 5.73 25.74 3.69
C ILE A 155 4.27 26.04 4.07
N PRO A 156 3.46 26.65 3.19
CA PRO A 156 2.04 26.88 3.48
C PRO A 156 1.30 25.58 3.83
N PHE A 157 0.45 25.63 4.86
CA PHE A 157 -0.36 24.48 5.30
C PHE A 157 -1.11 23.80 4.14
N SER A 158 -1.71 24.58 3.24
CA SER A 158 -2.43 24.05 2.08
C SER A 158 -1.55 23.19 1.16
N SER A 159 -0.27 23.56 1.02
CA SER A 159 0.69 22.79 0.23
C SER A 159 1.12 21.52 0.96
N ILE A 160 1.39 21.59 2.26
CA ILE A 160 1.66 20.40 3.09
C ILE A 160 0.48 19.42 3.01
N ALA A 161 -0.75 19.91 3.19
CA ALA A 161 -1.94 19.09 3.13
C ALA A 161 -2.10 18.40 1.77
N GLU A 162 -1.91 19.11 0.66
CA GLU A 162 -1.99 18.53 -0.68
C GLU A 162 -0.89 17.49 -0.94
N ILE A 163 0.33 17.74 -0.47
CA ILE A 163 1.45 16.79 -0.61
C ILE A 163 1.19 15.52 0.21
N VAL A 164 0.75 15.64 1.46
CA VAL A 164 0.35 14.47 2.29
C VAL A 164 -0.76 13.69 1.60
N LYS A 165 -1.71 14.38 0.96
CA LYS A 165 -2.88 13.77 0.31
C LYS A 165 -2.46 12.90 -0.85
N CYS A 166 -1.60 13.43 -1.72
CA CYS A 166 -0.98 12.66 -2.79
C CYS A 166 -0.17 11.47 -2.26
N CYS A 167 0.61 11.67 -1.20
CA CYS A 167 1.37 10.59 -0.61
C CYS A 167 0.45 9.49 -0.04
N ASP A 168 -0.64 9.87 0.65
CA ASP A 168 -1.64 8.94 1.18
C ASP A 168 -2.26 8.11 0.06
N PHE A 169 -2.67 8.74 -1.04
CA PHE A 169 -3.18 8.05 -2.22
C PHE A 169 -2.20 6.99 -2.77
N TYR A 170 -0.92 7.32 -2.83
CA TYR A 170 0.16 6.44 -3.32
C TYR A 170 0.92 5.68 -2.21
N ARG A 171 0.31 5.49 -1.03
CA ARG A 171 1.01 4.93 0.15
C ARG A 171 1.66 3.56 -0.04
N THR A 172 1.17 2.73 -0.95
CA THR A 172 1.76 1.41 -1.24
C THR A 172 2.97 1.49 -2.16
N GLY A 173 3.13 2.60 -2.87
CA GLY A 173 4.09 2.75 -3.96
C GLY A 173 3.76 1.92 -5.20
N THR A 174 2.54 1.39 -5.29
CA THR A 174 2.04 0.66 -6.47
C THR A 174 1.22 1.59 -7.37
N ASN A 175 1.16 1.28 -8.68
CA ASN A 175 0.31 1.96 -9.68
C ASN A 175 0.60 3.46 -9.96
N LEU A 176 1.78 3.98 -9.60
CA LEU A 176 2.19 5.37 -9.87
C LEU A 176 1.95 5.81 -11.32
N SER A 177 2.26 4.93 -12.28
CA SER A 177 2.17 5.21 -13.71
C SER A 177 0.87 4.71 -14.36
N HIS A 178 -0.09 4.19 -13.58
CA HIS A 178 -1.31 3.63 -14.15
C HIS A 178 -2.30 4.75 -14.46
N ILE A 179 -2.75 4.86 -15.73
CA ILE A 179 -3.64 5.93 -16.20
C ILE A 179 -4.89 6.13 -15.31
N ARG A 180 -5.54 5.03 -14.88
CA ARG A 180 -6.70 5.11 -13.99
C ARG A 180 -6.36 5.74 -12.63
N SER A 181 -5.15 5.52 -12.11
CA SER A 181 -4.73 6.08 -10.82
C SER A 181 -4.73 7.62 -10.86
N ARG A 182 -4.19 8.21 -11.93
CA ARG A 182 -4.25 9.66 -12.15
C ARG A 182 -5.69 10.15 -12.27
N ILE A 183 -6.52 9.47 -13.05
CA ILE A 183 -7.94 9.84 -13.22
C ILE A 183 -8.70 9.79 -11.89
N TYR A 184 -8.48 8.76 -11.06
CA TYR A 184 -9.07 8.68 -9.72
C TYR A 184 -8.66 9.85 -8.83
N TYR A 185 -7.39 10.26 -8.87
CA TYR A 185 -6.92 11.43 -8.14
C TYR A 185 -7.62 12.70 -8.61
N GLU A 186 -7.71 12.93 -9.93
CA GLU A 186 -8.32 14.12 -10.52
C GLU A 186 -9.83 14.23 -10.26
N MET A 187 -10.56 13.12 -10.18
CA MET A 187 -11.97 13.12 -9.77
C MET A 187 -12.18 13.28 -8.25
N GLY A 188 -11.10 13.51 -7.50
CA GLY A 188 -11.14 13.77 -6.07
C GLY A 188 -11.23 12.51 -5.21
N LEU A 189 -10.99 11.31 -5.73
CA LEU A 189 -10.75 10.08 -4.94
C LEU A 189 -9.27 9.99 -4.56
N ASP A 190 -8.77 11.07 -3.99
CA ASP A 190 -7.36 11.39 -3.76
C ASP A 190 -6.85 11.02 -2.35
N THR A 191 -7.62 10.27 -1.58
CA THR A 191 -7.21 9.72 -0.26
C THR A 191 -7.80 8.34 -0.07
N TRP A 192 -7.17 7.54 0.77
CA TRP A 192 -7.69 6.21 1.09
C TRP A 192 -9.01 6.29 1.85
N GLN A 193 -9.22 7.32 2.67
CA GLN A 193 -10.49 7.56 3.37
C GLN A 193 -11.64 7.73 2.37
N LYS A 194 -11.46 8.57 1.34
CA LYS A 194 -12.48 8.78 0.30
C LYS A 194 -12.80 7.50 -0.49
N TRP A 195 -11.81 6.63 -0.72
CA TRP A 195 -12.05 5.31 -1.30
C TRP A 195 -12.88 4.42 -0.37
N ALA A 196 -12.48 4.32 0.89
CA ALA A 196 -13.12 3.44 1.88
C ALA A 196 -14.60 3.80 2.12
N ASP A 197 -14.93 5.10 2.06
CA ASP A 197 -16.27 5.66 2.28
C ASP A 197 -17.14 5.64 1.03
N SER A 198 -16.58 5.32 -0.14
CA SER A 198 -17.30 5.31 -1.41
C SER A 198 -17.98 3.97 -1.70
N THR A 199 -18.90 3.98 -2.68
CA THR A 199 -19.48 2.77 -3.29
C THR A 199 -18.88 2.54 -4.66
N ALA A 200 -18.88 1.28 -5.11
CA ALA A 200 -18.33 0.94 -6.42
C ALA A 200 -19.13 1.59 -7.56
N GLU A 201 -20.46 1.65 -7.41
CA GLU A 201 -21.38 2.27 -8.34
C GLU A 201 -21.12 3.77 -8.43
N GLY A 202 -20.90 4.45 -7.30
CA GLY A 202 -20.60 5.87 -7.25
C GLY A 202 -19.25 6.21 -7.89
N ILE A 203 -18.22 5.40 -7.64
CA ILE A 203 -16.91 5.58 -8.28
C ILE A 203 -17.01 5.36 -9.80
N ILE A 204 -17.71 4.31 -10.23
CA ILE A 204 -17.88 4.01 -11.67
C ILE A 204 -18.64 5.12 -12.38
N ALA A 205 -19.70 5.65 -11.77
CA ALA A 205 -20.46 6.78 -12.32
C ALA A 205 -19.56 8.01 -12.50
N LYS A 206 -18.82 8.42 -11.45
CA LYS A 206 -17.84 9.52 -11.55
C LYS A 206 -16.78 9.29 -12.62
N PHE A 207 -16.33 8.04 -12.78
CA PHE A 207 -15.36 7.69 -13.80
C PHE A 207 -15.95 7.79 -15.22
N ALA A 208 -17.18 7.35 -15.42
CA ALA A 208 -17.88 7.48 -16.69
C ALA A 208 -18.10 8.96 -17.05
N ASP A 209 -18.50 9.79 -16.08
CA ASP A 209 -18.65 11.23 -16.27
C ASP A 209 -17.32 11.89 -16.66
N TYR A 210 -16.22 11.53 -15.98
CA TYR A 210 -14.89 12.01 -16.33
C TYR A 210 -14.50 11.59 -17.76
N VAL A 211 -14.70 10.32 -18.13
CA VAL A 211 -14.40 9.83 -19.49
C VAL A 211 -15.18 10.62 -20.54
N HIS A 212 -16.44 10.94 -20.26
CA HIS A 212 -17.28 11.71 -21.18
C HIS A 212 -16.83 13.17 -21.30
N ILE A 213 -16.65 13.87 -20.17
CA ILE A 213 -16.25 15.29 -20.14
C ILE A 213 -14.90 15.51 -20.85
N HIS A 214 -13.99 14.54 -20.73
CA HIS A 214 -12.66 14.62 -21.29
C HIS A 214 -12.53 13.97 -22.69
N ASN A 215 -13.64 13.55 -23.31
CA ASN A 215 -13.69 12.90 -24.63
C ASN A 215 -12.76 11.67 -24.75
N LEU A 216 -12.75 10.81 -23.74
CA LEU A 216 -11.89 9.62 -23.63
C LEU A 216 -12.63 8.32 -23.98
N GLU A 217 -13.82 8.38 -24.58
CA GLU A 217 -14.69 7.22 -24.82
C GLU A 217 -14.09 6.16 -25.75
N THR A 218 -13.14 6.57 -26.59
CA THR A 218 -12.42 5.66 -27.51
C THR A 218 -11.44 4.74 -26.78
N VAL A 219 -11.12 5.04 -25.52
CA VAL A 219 -10.22 4.25 -24.69
C VAL A 219 -11.04 3.45 -23.68
N ARG A 220 -10.81 2.14 -23.57
CA ARG A 220 -11.48 1.28 -22.60
C ARG A 220 -10.95 1.52 -21.17
N LEU A 221 -11.36 2.63 -20.57
CA LEU A 221 -10.88 3.08 -19.26
C LEU A 221 -11.81 2.75 -18.10
N ILE A 222 -13.12 2.61 -18.33
CA ILE A 222 -14.09 2.37 -17.25
C ILE A 222 -13.70 1.07 -16.51
N PRO A 223 -13.52 1.13 -15.19
CA PRO A 223 -13.14 -0.03 -14.39
C PRO A 223 -14.31 -0.98 -14.19
N TRP A 224 -14.01 -2.26 -13.98
CA TRP A 224 -15.03 -3.24 -13.63
C TRP A 224 -15.46 -3.09 -12.16
N PRO A 225 -16.73 -3.38 -11.79
CA PRO A 225 -17.18 -3.33 -10.40
C PRO A 225 -16.29 -4.12 -9.43
N ARG A 226 -15.82 -5.30 -9.85
CA ARG A 226 -14.91 -6.13 -9.05
C ARG A 226 -13.58 -5.43 -8.75
N GLU A 227 -13.01 -4.71 -9.72
CA GLU A 227 -11.74 -3.97 -9.55
C GLU A 227 -11.92 -2.84 -8.53
N VAL A 228 -13.02 -2.08 -8.65
CA VAL A 228 -13.32 -0.95 -7.75
C VAL A 228 -13.60 -1.43 -6.33
N ARG A 229 -14.40 -2.49 -6.17
CA ARG A 229 -14.68 -3.09 -4.86
C ARG A 229 -13.41 -3.60 -4.19
N ASN A 230 -12.54 -4.28 -4.94
CA ASN A 230 -11.23 -4.66 -4.42
C ASN A 230 -10.43 -3.43 -3.95
N GLY A 231 -10.42 -2.33 -4.72
CA GLY A 231 -9.80 -1.07 -4.31
C GLY A 231 -10.38 -0.46 -3.02
N ILE A 232 -11.70 -0.51 -2.83
CA ILE A 232 -12.37 -0.06 -1.60
C ILE A 232 -11.97 -0.92 -0.39
N GLU A 233 -11.96 -2.25 -0.54
CA GLU A 233 -11.57 -3.15 0.55
C GLU A 233 -10.08 -3.02 0.89
N TRP A 234 -9.24 -2.81 -0.13
CA TRP A 234 -7.86 -2.39 0.05
C TRP A 234 -7.81 -1.12 0.91
N ALA A 235 -8.54 -0.08 0.52
CA ALA A 235 -8.58 1.19 1.24
C ALA A 235 -8.86 1.02 2.73
N ARG A 236 -9.91 0.26 3.06
CA ARG A 236 -10.29 -0.07 4.44
C ARG A 236 -9.20 -0.83 5.17
N LEU A 237 -8.58 -1.81 4.52
CA LEU A 237 -7.53 -2.62 5.11
C LEU A 237 -6.33 -1.77 5.56
N HIS A 238 -5.80 -0.87 4.72
CA HIS A 238 -4.63 -0.10 5.13
C HIS A 238 -4.96 1.05 6.07
N LEU A 239 -6.18 1.60 6.03
CA LEU A 239 -6.60 2.55 7.06
C LEU A 239 -6.66 1.88 8.43
N GLY A 240 -7.00 0.60 8.48
CA GLY A 240 -6.91 -0.21 9.70
C GLY A 240 -5.48 -0.52 10.16
N ILE A 241 -4.46 -0.25 9.33
CA ILE A 241 -3.04 -0.45 9.66
C ILE A 241 -2.38 0.88 10.03
N PHE A 242 -2.57 1.89 9.19
CA PHE A 242 -2.03 3.22 9.38
C PHE A 242 -3.07 4.26 8.94
N LYS A 243 -3.82 4.79 9.89
CA LYS A 243 -4.85 5.79 9.63
C LYS A 243 -4.21 7.17 9.42
N VAL A 244 -4.60 7.85 8.34
CA VAL A 244 -4.35 9.28 8.15
C VAL A 244 -5.65 10.00 8.45
N GLU A 245 -5.60 11.02 9.29
CA GLU A 245 -6.76 11.80 9.69
C GLU A 245 -6.88 12.99 8.75
N TRP A 246 -8.00 13.05 8.04
CA TRP A 246 -8.32 14.09 7.06
C TRP A 246 -9.30 15.09 7.64
#